data_AF-A0A352CP86-F1
#
_entry.id   AF-A0A352CP86-F1
#
_cell.length_a   1.000
_cell.length_b   1.000
_cell.length_c   1.000
_cell.angle_alpha   90.00
_cell.angle_beta   90.00
_cell.angle_gamma   90.00
#
_symmetry.space_group_name_H-M   'P 1'
#
loop_
_entity.id
_entity.type
_entity.pdbx_description
1 polymer ?
#
loop_
_entity_poly.entity_id
_entity_poly.type
_entity_poly.pdbx_seq_one_letter_code
_entity_poly.pdbx_strand_id
1 'polypeptide(L)'
;VTALATAAFIHEGPASPVFAVSFVLAFVVMYDAMGVRRETGKQAELLNQFTEIFSENYEEFQTPEERLKVLVGHTPLQVFFGCLLGLIVGVAV
;
A
#
# COMPACT_ATOMS: atom_id res chain seq x y z
N VAL A 1 3.63 -8.13 7.67
CA VAL A 1 2.38 -8.94 7.69
C VAL A 1 2.62 -10.39 7.32
N THR A 2 3.44 -10.68 6.31
CA THR A 2 3.76 -12.06 5.88
C THR A 2 4.55 -12.85 6.93
N ALA A 3 5.51 -12.23 7.61
CA ALA A 3 6.20 -12.85 8.75
C ALA A 3 5.24 -13.24 9.89
N LEU A 4 4.29 -12.37 10.22
CA LEU A 4 3.27 -12.65 11.24
C LEU A 4 2.37 -13.82 10.83
N ALA A 5 1.88 -13.83 9.58
CA ALA A 5 1.06 -14.95 9.09
C ALA A 5 1.84 -16.27 9.06
N THR A 6 3.14 -16.23 8.76
CA THR A 6 4.03 -17.40 8.74
C THR A 6 4.29 -17.92 10.16
N ALA A 7 4.62 -17.03 11.10
CA ALA A 7 4.81 -17.39 12.50
C ALA A 7 3.52 -17.93 13.12
N ALA A 8 2.37 -17.31 12.85
CA ALA A 8 1.06 -17.80 13.30
C ALA A 8 0.75 -19.18 12.72
N PHE A 9 1.11 -19.45 11.46
CA PHE A 9 0.97 -20.78 10.86
C PHE A 9 1.79 -21.84 11.61
N ILE A 10 3.04 -21.50 11.97
CA ILE A 10 3.97 -22.43 12.61
C ILE A 10 3.60 -22.68 14.08
N HIS A 11 3.30 -21.63 14.84
CA HIS A 11 3.07 -21.74 16.29
C HIS A 11 1.64 -22.15 16.66
N GLU A 12 0.65 -21.57 15.98
CA GLU A 12 -0.77 -21.78 16.31
C GLU A 12 -1.41 -22.85 15.40
N GLY A 13 -0.78 -23.16 14.28
CA GLY A 13 -1.27 -24.11 13.31
C GLY A 13 -2.32 -23.53 12.35
N PRO A 14 -2.55 -24.20 11.20
CA PRO A 14 -3.44 -23.71 10.15
C PRO A 14 -4.93 -23.68 10.53
N ALA A 15 -5.34 -24.44 11.55
CA ALA A 15 -6.72 -24.46 12.05
C ALA A 15 -7.00 -23.37 13.10
N SER A 16 -5.98 -22.61 13.51
CA SER A 16 -6.16 -21.59 14.54
C SER A 16 -6.90 -20.36 14.00
N PRO A 17 -7.85 -19.79 14.78
CA PRO A 17 -8.43 -18.48 14.47
C PRO A 17 -7.37 -17.38 14.31
N VAL A 18 -6.25 -17.47 15.04
CA VAL A 18 -5.15 -16.50 14.98
C VAL A 18 -4.48 -16.54 13.60
N PHE A 19 -4.20 -17.72 13.07
CA PHE A 19 -3.66 -17.87 11.73
C PHE A 19 -4.65 -17.35 10.68
N ALA A 20 -5.93 -17.70 10.79
CA ALA A 20 -6.95 -17.27 9.84
C ALA A 20 -7.04 -15.73 9.73
N VAL A 21 -7.08 -15.04 10.88
CA VAL A 21 -7.11 -13.56 10.91
C VAL A 21 -5.81 -12.98 10.35
N SER A 22 -4.65 -13.51 10.75
CA SER A 22 -3.34 -13.04 10.30
C SER A 22 -3.15 -13.19 8.78
N PHE A 23 -3.63 -14.30 8.23
CA PHE A 23 -3.56 -14.63 6.81
C PHE A 23 -4.43 -13.68 5.98
N VAL A 24 -5.71 -13.51 6.35
CA VAL A 24 -6.61 -12.57 5.66
C VAL A 24 -6.06 -11.14 5.74
N LEU A 25 -5.61 -10.71 6.92
CA LEU A 25 -5.02 -9.38 7.10
C LEU A 25 -3.78 -9.19 6.22
N ALA A 26 -2.94 -10.22 6.05
CA ALA A 26 -1.79 -10.14 5.16
C ALA A 26 -2.20 -9.85 3.71
N PHE A 27 -3.25 -10.50 3.19
CA PHE A 27 -3.76 -10.21 1.84
C PHE A 27 -4.34 -8.80 1.71
N VAL A 28 -5.14 -8.36 2.68
CA VAL A 28 -5.74 -7.01 2.66
C VAL A 28 -4.64 -5.95 2.63
N VAL A 29 -3.63 -6.06 3.50
CA VAL A 29 -2.54 -5.09 3.59
C VAL A 29 -1.65 -5.13 2.34
N MET A 30 -1.35 -6.31 1.80
CA MET A 30 -0.58 -6.42 0.55
C MET A 30 -1.34 -5.81 -0.64
N TYR A 31 -2.65 -6.04 -0.72
CA TYR A 31 -3.48 -5.49 -1.79
C TYR A 31 -3.57 -3.96 -1.71
N ASP A 32 -3.82 -3.40 -0.52
CA ASP A 32 -3.86 -1.95 -0.29
C ASP A 32 -2.51 -1.28 -0.63
N ALA A 33 -1.40 -1.93 -0.26
CA ALA A 33 -0.05 -1.43 -0.53
C ALA A 33 0.30 -1.40 -2.03
N MET A 34 -0.23 -2.33 -2.84
CA MET A 34 0.05 -2.42 -4.29
C MET A 34 -0.94 -1.63 -5.15
N GLY A 35 -2.24 -1.75 -4.86
CA GLY A 35 -3.30 -1.29 -5.75
C GLY A 35 -3.77 0.10 -5.39
N VAL A 36 -4.46 0.21 -4.26
CA VAL A 36 -5.25 1.40 -3.91
C VAL A 36 -4.35 2.63 -3.79
N ARG A 37 -3.25 2.55 -3.03
CA ARG A 37 -2.36 3.71 -2.81
C ARG A 37 -1.69 4.20 -4.08
N ARG A 38 -1.36 3.30 -5.02
CA ARG A 38 -0.69 3.67 -6.26
C ARG A 38 -1.62 4.44 -7.20
N GLU A 39 -2.87 4.04 -7.29
CA GLU A 39 -3.85 4.73 -8.13
C GLU A 39 -4.28 6.08 -7.52
N THR A 40 -4.44 6.16 -6.20
CA THR A 40 -4.65 7.46 -5.52
C THR A 40 -3.47 8.42 -5.72
N GLY A 41 -2.23 7.92 -5.68
CA GLY A 41 -1.04 8.73 -5.97
C GLY A 41 -1.06 9.32 -7.39
N LYS A 42 -1.36 8.51 -8.40
CA LYS A 42 -1.49 8.98 -9.79
C LYS A 42 -2.63 10.00 -9.94
N GLN A 43 -3.75 9.79 -9.26
CA GLN A 43 -4.86 10.75 -9.27
C GLN A 43 -4.46 12.09 -8.66
N ALA A 44 -3.72 12.08 -7.54
CA ALA A 44 -3.19 13.28 -6.91
C ALA A 44 -2.21 14.03 -7.83
N GLU A 45 -1.34 13.31 -8.54
CA GLU A 45 -0.42 13.89 -9.53
C GLU A 45 -1.17 14.57 -10.67
N LEU A 46 -2.18 13.90 -11.23
CA LEU A 46 -3.00 14.41 -12.32
C LEU A 46 -3.81 15.65 -11.89
N LEU A 47 -4.31 15.66 -10.65
CA LEU A 47 -5.03 16.81 -10.10
C LEU A 47 -4.11 18.01 -9.81
N ASN A 48 -2.87 17.76 -9.37
CA ASN A 48 -1.86 18.82 -9.23
C ASN A 48 -1.54 19.46 -10.60
N GLN A 49 -1.43 18.66 -11.67
CA GLN A 49 -1.23 19.16 -13.04
C GLN A 49 -2.40 20.00 -13.53
N PHE A 50 -3.65 19.56 -13.29
CA PHE A 50 -4.81 20.36 -13.65
C PHE A 50 -4.82 21.69 -12.91
N THR A 51 -4.53 21.68 -11.60
CA THR A 51 -4.46 22.90 -10.79
C THR A 51 -3.45 23.90 -11.37
N GLU A 52 -2.28 23.41 -11.79
CA GLU A 52 -1.24 24.24 -12.42
C GLU A 52 -1.73 24.85 -13.74
N ILE A 53 -2.32 24.05 -14.63
CA ILE A 53 -2.89 24.53 -15.91
C ILE A 53 -3.99 25.57 -15.69
N PHE A 54 -4.91 25.35 -14.74
CA PHE A 54 -5.98 26.31 -14.46
C PHE A 54 -5.45 27.61 -13.87
N SER A 55 -4.43 27.54 -13.02
CA SER A 55 -3.79 28.72 -12.43
C SER A 55 -3.11 29.63 -13.46
N GLU A 56 -2.55 29.04 -14.52
CA GLU A 56 -1.92 29.80 -15.60
C GLU A 56 -2.93 30.42 -16.56
N ASN A 57 -4.10 29.81 -16.74
CA ASN A 57 -5.08 30.21 -17.76
C ASN A 57 -6.26 31.02 -17.22
N TYR A 58 -6.52 31.01 -15.91
CA TYR A 58 -7.66 31.68 -15.29
C TYR A 58 -7.25 32.41 -14.00
N GLU A 59 -7.05 33.73 -14.08
CA GLU A 59 -6.63 34.56 -12.94
C GLU A 59 -7.60 34.56 -11.75
N GLU A 60 -8.89 34.26 -11.98
CA GLU A 60 -9.92 34.19 -10.92
C GLU A 60 -9.98 32.81 -10.23
N PHE A 61 -9.23 31.82 -10.73
CA PHE A 61 -9.26 30.48 -10.17
C PHE A 61 -8.41 30.40 -8.89
N GLN A 62 -9.08 30.28 -7.74
CA GLN A 62 -8.40 30.06 -6.46
C GLN A 62 -7.76 28.66 -6.43
N THR A 63 -6.45 28.62 -6.56
CA THR A 63 -5.70 27.39 -6.36
C THR A 63 -5.62 27.02 -4.89
N PRO A 64 -5.66 25.73 -4.54
CA PRO A 64 -5.25 25.27 -3.23
C PRO A 64 -3.82 25.74 -2.91
N GLU A 65 -3.58 26.28 -1.70
CA GLU A 65 -2.25 26.71 -1.26
C GLU A 65 -1.24 25.55 -1.19
N GLU A 66 -1.72 24.34 -0.94
CA GLU A 66 -0.88 23.13 -0.86
C GLU A 66 -1.19 22.13 -1.98
N ARG A 67 -0.12 21.66 -2.62
CA ARG A 67 -0.18 20.53 -3.55
C ARG A 67 -0.51 19.24 -2.80
N LEU A 68 -1.28 18.37 -3.45
CA LEU A 68 -1.56 17.05 -2.91
C LEU A 68 -0.26 16.24 -2.84
N LYS A 69 -0.05 15.58 -1.70
CA LYS A 69 1.09 14.66 -1.54
C LYS A 69 0.89 13.43 -2.42
N VAL A 70 1.77 13.26 -3.40
CA VAL A 70 1.78 12.08 -4.27
C VAL A 70 2.42 10.92 -3.51
N LEU A 71 1.60 10.11 -2.83
CA LEU A 71 2.08 8.87 -2.24
C LEU A 71 2.32 7.84 -3.35
N VAL A 72 3.57 7.45 -3.52
CA VAL A 72 3.94 6.32 -4.39
C VAL A 72 3.71 5.04 -3.59
N GLY A 73 2.68 4.27 -3.95
CA GLY A 73 2.50 2.91 -3.44
C GLY A 73 3.67 1.99 -3.81
N HIS A 74 3.71 0.80 -3.24
CA HIS A 74 4.75 -0.18 -3.58
C HIS A 74 4.46 -0.85 -4.92
N THR A 75 5.51 -1.18 -5.66
CA THR A 75 5.32 -1.98 -6.88
C THR A 75 4.98 -3.43 -6.50
N PRO A 76 4.25 -4.17 -7.37
CA PRO A 76 3.96 -5.58 -7.11
C PRO A 76 5.22 -6.42 -6.86
N LEU A 77 6.32 -6.09 -7.55
CA LEU A 77 7.63 -6.71 -7.34
C LEU A 77 8.21 -6.44 -5.95
N GLN A 78 8.13 -5.20 -5.45
CA GLN A 78 8.59 -4.87 -4.10
C GLN A 78 7.79 -5.66 -3.04
N VAL A 79 6.47 -5.75 -3.21
CA VAL A 79 5.61 -6.52 -2.28
C VAL A 79 5.91 -8.01 -2.35
N PHE A 80 6.21 -8.55 -3.54
CA PHE A 80 6.63 -9.94 -3.69
C PHE A 80 7.93 -10.24 -2.92
N PHE A 81 8.97 -9.41 -3.05
CA PHE A 81 10.21 -9.58 -2.30
C PHE A 81 10.01 -9.39 -0.79
N GLY A 82 9.15 -8.46 -0.38
CA GLY A 82 8.74 -8.32 1.02
C GLY A 82 8.00 -9.55 1.56
N CYS A 83 7.20 -10.21 0.73
CA CYS A 83 6.55 -11.47 1.06
C CYS A 83 7.58 -12.59 1.28
N LEU A 84 8.52 -12.75 0.34
CA LEU A 84 9.59 -13.74 0.44
C LEU A 84 10.46 -13.51 1.69
N LEU A 85 10.87 -12.27 1.93
CA LEU A 85 11.62 -11.91 3.14
C LEU A 85 10.81 -12.22 4.40
N GLY A 86 9.51 -11.90 4.41
CA GLY A 86 8.63 -12.19 5.53
C GLY A 86 8.47 -13.69 5.79
N LEU A 87 8.40 -14.53 4.76
CA LEU A 87 8.41 -15.99 4.92
C LEU A 87 9.70 -16.46 5.58
N ILE A 88 10.87 -16.00 5.11
CA ILE A 88 12.17 -16.37 5.68
C ILE A 88 12.26 -15.96 7.15
N VAL A 89 11.89 -14.71 7.47
CA VAL A 89 11.93 -14.19 8.83
C VAL A 89 10.93 -14.92 9.72
N GLY A 90 9.71 -15.18 9.26
CA GLY A 90 8.69 -15.86 10.03
C GLY A 90 8.96 -17.36 10.26
N VAL A 91 9.84 -17.98 9.48
CA VAL A 91 10.36 -19.34 9.76
C VAL A 91 11.52 -19.30 10.76
N ALA A 92 12.28 -18.20 10.79
CA ALA A 92 13.43 -18.03 11.69
C ALA A 92 13.04 -17.60 13.11
N VAL A 93 11.85 -17.02 13.28
CA VAL A 93 11.23 -16.63 14.55
C VAL A 93 10.37 -17.78 15.06
#